data_AF-A0A8R2ADK4-F1
#
_entry.id   AF-A0A8R2ADK4-F1
#
_cell.length_a   1.000
_cell.length_b   1.000
_cell.length_c   1.000
_cell.angle_alpha   90.00
_cell.angle_beta   90.00
_cell.angle_gamma   90.00
#
_symmetry.space_group_name_H-M   'P 1'
#
loop_
_entity.id
_entity.type
_entity.pdbx_description
1 polymer ?
#
loop_
_entity_poly.entity_id
_entity_poly.type
_entity_poly.pdbx_seq_one_letter_code
_entity_poly.pdbx_strand_id
1 'polypeptide(L)'
;MYSSFFIFRTRLYLGFIFSELICIASGMGAYPEVTDPQSGSGPTRNFESLETEYSIKEEVYNFDCIESIDIMKVETVSTVRGATRIWNMTIQYWIAEYVYRRIPVKKLR
;
A
#
# COMPACT_ATOMS: atom_id res chain seq x y z
N MET A 1 5.00 13.35 28.17
CA MET A 1 4.94 13.62 26.71
C MET A 1 5.23 12.37 25.89
N TYR A 2 6.32 11.63 26.18
CA TYR A 2 6.65 10.38 25.48
C TYR A 2 5.58 9.28 25.54
N SER A 3 4.95 9.06 26.70
CA SER A 3 3.90 8.04 26.83
C SER A 3 2.66 8.37 26.00
N SER A 4 2.24 9.63 25.96
CA SER A 4 1.09 10.07 25.15
C SER A 4 1.36 9.90 23.65
N PHE A 5 2.57 10.23 23.19
CA PHE A 5 2.97 10.04 21.80
C PHE A 5 3.02 8.55 21.42
N PHE A 6 3.58 7.71 22.29
CA PHE A 6 3.60 6.27 22.10
C PHE A 6 2.19 5.69 22.00
N ILE A 7 1.29 6.04 22.92
CA ILE A 7 -0.10 5.58 22.88
C ILE A 7 -0.81 6.01 21.59
N PHE A 8 -0.62 7.28 21.19
CA PHE A 8 -1.20 7.79 19.94
C PHE A 8 -0.68 7.02 18.72
N ARG A 9 0.63 6.82 18.62
CA ARG A 9 1.28 6.10 17.52
C ARG A 9 0.83 4.65 17.43
N THR A 10 0.83 3.93 18.56
CA THR A 10 0.37 2.54 18.62
C THR A 10 -1.09 2.41 18.22
N ARG A 11 -1.95 3.37 18.61
CA ARG A 11 -3.36 3.39 18.16
C ARG A 11 -3.48 3.53 16.64
N LEU A 12 -2.64 4.34 16.00
CA LEU A 12 -2.64 4.46 14.54
C LEU A 12 -2.18 3.16 13.88
N TYR A 13 -1.12 2.52 14.39
CA TYR A 13 -0.65 1.23 13.89
C TYR A 13 -1.71 0.14 13.98
N LEU A 14 -2.40 0.04 15.11
CA LEU A 14 -3.52 -0.89 15.26
C LEU A 14 -4.63 -0.57 14.26
N GLY A 15 -4.96 0.71 14.06
CA GLY A 15 -5.96 1.11 13.07
C GLY A 15 -5.63 0.64 11.64
N PHE A 16 -4.38 0.78 11.21
CA PHE A 16 -3.94 0.32 9.89
C PHE A 16 -3.97 -1.21 9.78
N ILE A 17 -3.39 -1.92 10.75
CA ILE A 17 -3.37 -3.39 10.76
C ILE A 17 -4.80 -3.95 10.74
N PHE A 18 -5.71 -3.43 11.57
CA PHE A 18 -7.09 -3.91 11.58
C PHE A 18 -7.81 -3.64 10.26
N SER A 19 -7.57 -2.48 9.64
CA SER A 19 -8.13 -2.19 8.33
C SER A 19 -7.64 -3.17 7.27
N GLU A 20 -6.33 -3.46 7.25
CA GLU A 20 -5.73 -4.42 6.33
C GLU A 20 -6.29 -5.83 6.54
N LEU A 21 -6.39 -6.27 7.79
CA LEU A 21 -6.97 -7.57 8.15
C LEU A 21 -8.43 -7.70 7.70
N ILE A 22 -9.25 -6.67 7.89
CA ILE A 22 -10.66 -6.68 7.45
C ILE A 22 -10.73 -6.77 5.92
N CYS A 23 -9.91 -6.01 5.20
CA CYS A 23 -9.85 -6.06 3.75
C CYS A 23 -9.43 -7.45 3.24
N ILE A 24 -8.39 -8.04 3.82
CA ILE A 24 -7.94 -9.40 3.48
C ILE A 24 -9.03 -10.43 3.79
N ALA A 25 -9.67 -10.34 4.97
CA ALA A 25 -10.74 -11.25 5.38
C ALA A 25 -11.98 -11.15 4.46
N SER A 26 -12.25 -9.98 3.90
CA SER A 26 -13.28 -9.78 2.87
C SER A 26 -12.88 -10.25 1.47
N GLY A 27 -11.64 -10.71 1.28
CA GLY A 27 -11.09 -11.09 -0.03
C GLY A 27 -10.81 -9.90 -0.95
N MET A 28 -10.78 -8.67 -0.43
CA MET A 28 -10.37 -7.51 -1.22
C MET A 28 -8.87 -7.57 -1.50
N GLY A 29 -8.45 -6.98 -2.62
CA GLY A 29 -7.04 -6.81 -2.99
C GLY A 29 -6.24 -8.10 -3.19
N ALA A 30 -6.91 -9.25 -3.33
CA ALA A 30 -6.30 -10.51 -3.75
C ALA A 30 -5.95 -10.42 -5.24
N TYR A 31 -4.66 -10.26 -5.54
CA TYR A 31 -4.15 -10.29 -6.91
C TYR A 31 -3.19 -11.46 -7.08
N PRO A 32 -3.08 -12.05 -8.28
CA PRO A 32 -2.03 -13.03 -8.54
C PRO A 32 -0.64 -12.43 -8.30
N GLU A 33 0.24 -13.17 -7.63
CA GLU A 33 1.61 -12.72 -7.34
C GLU A 33 2.39 -12.31 -8.60
N VAL A 34 2.09 -12.95 -9.74
CA VAL A 34 2.67 -12.66 -11.07
C VAL A 34 2.51 -11.19 -11.48
N THR A 35 1.48 -10.52 -10.96
CA THR A 35 1.15 -9.13 -11.30
C THR A 35 1.90 -8.08 -10.47
N ASP A 36 2.69 -8.51 -9.48
CA ASP A 36 3.46 -7.65 -8.58
C ASP A 36 2.61 -6.49 -8.03
N PRO A 37 1.56 -6.79 -7.23
CA PRO A 37 0.63 -5.77 -6.76
C PRO A 37 1.32 -4.77 -5.84
N GLN A 38 1.18 -3.47 -6.13
CA GLN A 38 1.75 -2.41 -5.29
C GLN A 38 0.66 -1.70 -4.48
N SER A 39 1.02 -1.24 -3.28
CA SER A 39 0.14 -0.52 -2.36
C SER A 39 -0.60 0.63 -3.05
N GLY A 40 -1.93 0.53 -3.12
CA GLY A 40 -2.81 1.50 -3.76
C GLY A 40 -2.90 1.44 -5.29
N SER A 41 -1.92 0.86 -5.99
CA SER A 41 -1.90 0.79 -7.46
C SER A 41 -2.54 -0.48 -8.03
N GLY A 42 -2.70 -1.53 -7.23
CA GLY A 42 -3.16 -2.83 -7.72
C GLY A 42 -2.09 -3.52 -8.59
N PRO A 43 -2.48 -4.37 -9.56
CA PRO A 43 -1.54 -5.08 -10.42
C PRO A 43 -0.75 -4.07 -11.25
N THR A 44 0.58 -4.19 -11.25
CA THR A 44 1.48 -3.21 -11.90
C THR A 44 2.24 -3.81 -13.08
N ARG A 45 2.43 -5.14 -13.09
CA ARG A 45 3.16 -5.87 -14.13
C ARG A 45 2.32 -7.00 -14.71
N ASN A 46 2.74 -7.50 -15.86
CA ASN A 46 2.26 -8.74 -16.46
C ASN A 46 0.72 -8.82 -16.58
N PHE A 47 0.09 -7.75 -17.09
CA PHE A 47 -1.36 -7.75 -17.32
C PHE A 47 -1.77 -8.79 -18.38
N GLU A 48 -0.90 -9.07 -19.34
CA GLU A 48 -1.15 -10.02 -20.44
C GLU A 48 -1.38 -11.46 -19.93
N SER A 49 -0.76 -11.85 -18.81
CA SER A 49 -0.97 -13.18 -18.23
C SER A 49 -2.35 -13.33 -17.58
N LEU A 50 -3.04 -12.23 -17.26
CA LEU A 50 -4.42 -12.27 -16.72
C LEU A 50 -5.48 -12.56 -17.79
N GLU A 51 -5.19 -12.27 -19.06
CA GLU A 51 -6.13 -12.49 -20.17
C GLU A 51 -6.17 -13.95 -20.63
N THR A 52 -5.16 -14.74 -20.26
CA THR A 52 -5.08 -16.15 -20.65
C THR A 52 -5.78 -17.02 -19.61
N GLU A 53 -6.93 -17.60 -19.97
CA GLU A 53 -7.80 -18.48 -19.15
C GLU A 53 -7.09 -19.66 -18.44
N TYR A 54 -5.83 -19.93 -18.80
CA TYR A 54 -5.07 -21.14 -18.43
C TYR A 54 -4.32 -21.06 -17.10
N SER A 55 -4.21 -19.89 -16.46
CA SER A 55 -3.34 -19.72 -15.27
C SER A 55 -4.06 -19.88 -13.92
N ILE A 56 -5.39 -20.09 -13.90
CA ILE A 56 -6.22 -20.10 -12.67
C ILE A 56 -5.96 -21.33 -11.76
N LYS A 57 -5.08 -22.25 -12.17
CA LYS A 57 -4.76 -23.46 -11.40
C LYS A 57 -3.50 -23.23 -10.57
N GLU A 58 -3.72 -22.91 -9.29
CA GLU A 58 -2.71 -22.80 -8.22
C GLU A 58 -1.87 -21.51 -8.19
N GLU A 59 -2.43 -20.36 -8.54
CA GLU A 59 -1.74 -19.09 -8.33
C GLU A 59 -1.78 -18.65 -6.85
N VAL A 60 -0.59 -18.36 -6.32
CA VAL A 60 -0.42 -17.72 -5.01
C VAL A 60 -0.96 -16.29 -5.12
N TYR A 61 -1.88 -15.95 -4.23
CA TYR A 61 -2.41 -14.59 -4.13
C TYR A 61 -1.53 -13.72 -3.25
N ASN A 62 -1.31 -12.50 -3.70
CA ASN A 62 -0.64 -11.45 -2.96
C ASN A 62 -1.65 -10.33 -2.61
N PHE A 63 -1.57 -9.83 -1.38
CA PHE A 63 -2.43 -8.77 -0.80
C PHE A 63 -1.68 -7.45 -0.56
N ASP A 64 -0.43 -7.32 -1.02
CA ASP A 64 0.42 -6.14 -0.83
C ASP A 64 -0.22 -4.83 -1.36
N CYS A 65 -1.19 -4.93 -2.27
CA CYS A 65 -1.99 -3.78 -2.72
C CYS A 65 -2.72 -3.05 -1.56
N ILE A 66 -3.10 -3.77 -0.50
CA ILE A 66 -3.84 -3.22 0.63
C ILE A 66 -2.90 -2.71 1.72
N GLU A 67 -1.63 -3.13 1.71
CA GLU A 67 -0.63 -2.71 2.70
C GLU A 67 -0.57 -1.18 2.76
N SER A 68 -0.96 -0.63 3.90
CA SER A 68 -0.99 0.81 4.16
C SER A 68 0.24 1.25 4.94
N ILE A 69 0.82 0.36 5.76
CA ILE A 69 2.00 0.70 6.55
C ILE A 69 2.94 -0.48 6.80
N ASP A 70 4.23 -0.25 6.54
CA ASP A 70 5.29 -1.15 7.02
C ASP A 70 5.90 -0.59 8.32
N ILE A 71 5.50 -1.17 9.45
CA ILE A 71 5.93 -0.73 10.78
C ILE A 71 7.44 -0.85 10.95
N MET A 72 8.05 -1.93 10.46
CA MET A 72 9.49 -2.17 10.62
C MET A 72 10.30 -1.14 9.84
N LYS A 73 9.88 -0.82 8.61
CA LYS A 73 10.54 0.22 7.81
C LYS A 73 10.29 1.63 8.38
N VAL A 74 9.10 1.91 8.90
CA VAL A 74 8.79 3.21 9.51
C VAL A 74 9.63 3.46 10.78
N GLU A 75 9.95 2.45 11.57
CA GLU A 75 10.80 2.63 12.77
C GLU A 75 12.29 2.75 12.45
N THR A 76 12.74 2.17 11.34
CA THR A 76 14.16 2.14 10.95
C THR A 76 14.59 3.29 10.06
N VAL A 77 13.65 3.96 9.39
CA VAL A 77 13.94 5.06 8.47
C VAL A 77 14.38 6.32 9.21
N SER A 78 15.54 6.85 8.86
CA SER A 78 16.13 8.04 9.49
C SER A 78 15.67 9.36 8.87
N THR A 79 15.00 9.31 7.72
CA THR A 79 14.57 10.50 6.98
C THR A 79 13.08 10.70 7.07
N VAL A 80 12.66 11.95 7.31
CA VAL A 80 11.23 12.33 7.34
C VAL A 80 10.57 12.00 6.00
N ARG A 81 11.25 12.27 4.87
CA ARG A 81 10.74 11.95 3.53
C ARG A 81 10.52 10.45 3.33
N GLY A 82 11.44 9.63 3.83
CA GLY A 82 11.31 8.16 3.78
C GLY A 82 10.14 7.70 4.65
N ALA A 83 10.02 8.22 5.87
CA ALA A 83 8.90 7.93 6.76
C ALA A 83 7.55 8.28 6.11
N THR A 84 7.42 9.46 5.49
CA THR A 84 6.17 9.87 4.82
C THR A 84 5.77 8.96 3.66
N ARG A 85 6.74 8.36 2.95
CA ARG A 85 6.44 7.44 1.83
C ARG A 85 5.90 6.10 2.27
N ILE A 86 6.35 5.62 3.43
CA ILE A 86 6.03 4.30 3.97
C ILE A 86 4.83 4.39 4.94
N TRP A 87 4.55 5.60 5.42
CA TRP A 87 3.38 5.90 6.23
C TRP A 87 2.16 6.17 5.34
N ASN A 88 1.13 5.33 5.43
CA ASN A 88 -0.09 5.40 4.60
C ASN A 88 0.22 5.31 3.10
N MET A 89 0.90 4.24 2.68
CA MET A 89 1.35 4.04 1.30
C MET A 89 0.23 4.18 0.27
N THR A 90 -0.95 3.64 0.57
CA THR A 90 -2.16 3.74 -0.26
C THR A 90 -2.60 5.20 -0.48
N ILE A 91 -2.55 6.03 0.56
CA ILE A 91 -2.87 7.46 0.47
C ILE A 91 -1.78 8.20 -0.28
N GLN A 92 -0.50 7.88 -0.05
CA GLN A 92 0.60 8.49 -0.78
C GLN A 92 0.50 8.23 -2.29
N TYR A 93 0.17 6.98 -2.66
CA TYR A 93 -0.14 6.62 -4.03
C TYR A 93 -1.31 7.46 -4.58
N TRP A 94 -2.40 7.56 -3.82
CA TRP A 94 -3.55 8.34 -4.23
C TRP A 94 -3.21 9.82 -4.47
N ILE A 95 -2.45 10.45 -3.58
CA ILE A 95 -2.02 11.84 -3.76
C ILE A 95 -1.12 11.95 -5.00
N ALA A 96 -0.19 11.03 -5.21
CA ALA A 96 0.69 11.04 -6.38
C ALA A 96 -0.09 10.97 -7.70
N GLU A 97 -1.02 10.03 -7.81
CA GLU A 97 -1.70 9.72 -9.07
C GLU A 97 -2.92 10.61 -9.32
N TYR A 98 -3.65 11.00 -8.28
CA TYR A 98 -4.89 11.77 -8.43
C TYR A 98 -4.74 13.25 -8.11
N VAL A 99 -3.73 13.66 -7.33
CA VAL A 99 -3.50 15.08 -7.02
C VAL A 99 -2.33 15.61 -7.84
N TYR A 100 -1.10 15.14 -7.61
CA TYR A 100 0.09 15.70 -8.23
C TYR A 100 0.12 15.53 -9.75
N ARG A 101 -0.26 14.35 -10.26
CA ARG A 101 -0.33 14.11 -11.70
C ARG A 101 -1.35 15.01 -12.42
N ARG A 102 -2.37 15.51 -11.72
CA ARG A 102 -3.38 16.42 -12.29
C ARG A 102 -2.94 17.89 -12.30
N ILE A 103 -1.85 18.24 -11.63
CA ILE A 103 -1.36 19.63 -11.62
C ILE A 103 -0.75 19.95 -13.00
N PRO A 104 -1.25 20.98 -13.71
CA PRO A 104 -0.78 21.31 -15.07
C PRO A 104 0.64 21.91 -15.09
N VAL A 105 1.12 22.39 -13.94
CA VAL A 105 2.45 22.99 -13.79
C VAL A 105 3.49 21.92 -13.48
N LYS A 106 4.34 21.57 -14.46
CA LYS A 106 5.37 20.53 -14.33
C LYS A 106 6.36 20.73 -13.17
N LYS A 107 6.59 21.98 -12.72
CA LYS A 107 7.47 22.28 -11.58
C LYS A 107 6.84 22.01 -10.22
N LEU A 108 5.52 21.87 -10.17
CA LEU A 108 4.73 21.62 -8.96
C LEU A 108 4.18 20.18 -8.92
N ARG A 109 4.56 19.35 -9.90
CA ARG A 109 4.28 17.93 -9.97
C ARG A 109 5.36 17.12 -9.27
#